data_AF-A0A6U0SKW0-F1
#
_entry.id   AF-A0A6U0SKW0-F1
#
_cell.length_a   1.000
_cell.length_b   1.000
_cell.length_c   1.000
_cell.angle_alpha   90.00
_cell.angle_beta   90.00
_cell.angle_gamma   90.00
#
_symmetry.space_group_name_H-M   'P 1'
#
loop_
_entity.id
_entity.type
_entity.pdbx_description
1 polymer ?
#
loop_
_entity_poly.entity_id
_entity_poly.type
_entity_poly.pdbx_seq_one_letter_code
_entity_poly.pdbx_strand_id
1 'polypeptide(L)'
;EYFYQDGVRLKRYRGMGSVEAMKKGSEKRYVWEANANTAVKVAQGVSGTVLDKGTLRTYIPYLVQGVRHGFQDAGVRSLTDSHEQLYSGKVRFEIRSPAAQKEGGVHGLHSYEKRLY
;
A
#
# COMPACT_ATOMS: atom_id res chain seq x y z
N GLU A 1 10.33 -12.84 -10.92
CA GLU A 1 11.33 -13.53 -10.09
C GLU A 1 11.99 -12.53 -9.14
N TYR A 2 12.62 -13.03 -8.07
CA TYR A 2 13.47 -12.20 -7.21
C TYR A 2 14.84 -12.03 -7.87
N PHE A 3 15.46 -10.88 -7.66
CA PHE A 3 16.82 -10.61 -8.14
C PHE A 3 17.56 -9.74 -7.12
N TYR A 4 18.88 -9.68 -7.22
CA TYR A 4 19.70 -8.84 -6.35
C TYR A 4 20.22 -7.63 -7.13
N GLN A 5 20.21 -6.48 -6.48
CA GLN A 5 20.82 -5.25 -6.99
C GLN A 5 21.47 -4.54 -5.80
N ASP A 6 22.75 -4.17 -5.93
CA ASP A 6 23.53 -3.49 -4.89
C ASP A 6 23.50 -4.20 -3.52
N GLY A 7 23.54 -5.54 -3.54
CA GLY A 7 23.47 -6.37 -2.32
C GLY A 7 22.07 -6.53 -1.72
N VAL A 8 21.05 -5.92 -2.33
CA VAL A 8 19.67 -5.92 -1.83
C VAL A 8 18.79 -6.86 -2.65
N ARG A 9 18.01 -7.71 -1.99
CA ARG A 9 17.04 -8.60 -2.64
C ARG A 9 15.77 -7.84 -3.00
N LEU A 10 15.45 -7.80 -4.29
CA LEU A 10 14.34 -7.04 -4.86
C LEU A 10 13.37 -7.93 -5.64
N LYS A 11 12.17 -7.40 -5.85
CA LYS A 11 11.14 -7.96 -6.74
C LYS A 11 10.60 -6.85 -7.64
N ARG A 12 10.37 -7.16 -8.92
CA ARG A 12 9.73 -6.23 -9.86
C ARG A 12 8.26 -6.01 -9.47
N TYR A 13 7.85 -4.77 -9.39
CA TYR A 13 6.48 -4.33 -9.14
C TYR A 13 6.06 -3.38 -10.27
N ARG A 14 4.88 -3.60 -10.85
CA ARG A 14 4.40 -2.79 -11.97
C ARG A 14 2.90 -2.58 -11.89
N GLY A 15 2.47 -1.36 -12.17
CA GLY A 15 1.05 -1.04 -12.36
C GLY A 15 0.53 -1.61 -13.67
N MET A 16 -0.74 -2.01 -13.70
CA MET A 16 -1.36 -2.60 -14.90
C MET A 16 -1.48 -1.62 -16.07
N GLY A 17 -1.51 -0.31 -15.81
CA GLY A 17 -1.44 0.76 -16.82
C GLY A 17 -0.02 1.17 -17.23
N SER A 18 1.01 0.44 -16.79
CA SER A 18 2.40 0.70 -17.23
C SER A 18 2.66 0.11 -18.61
N VAL A 19 3.61 0.70 -19.35
CA VAL A 19 3.99 0.23 -20.69
C VAL A 19 4.40 -1.24 -20.68
N GLU A 20 5.14 -1.69 -19.66
CA GLU A 20 5.59 -3.08 -19.54
C GLU A 20 4.44 -4.07 -19.28
N ALA A 21 3.37 -3.62 -18.62
CA ALA A 21 2.17 -4.42 -18.42
C ALA A 21 1.28 -4.41 -19.68
N MET A 22 1.10 -3.24 -20.31
CA MET A 22 0.27 -3.08 -21.51
C MET A 22 0.81 -3.90 -22.67
N LYS A 23 2.14 -3.91 -22.88
CA LYS A 23 2.81 -4.77 -23.88
C LYS A 23 2.62 -6.27 -23.60
N LYS A 24 2.31 -6.67 -22.38
CA LYS A 24 2.01 -8.07 -22.00
C LYS A 24 0.50 -8.36 -21.96
N GLY A 25 -0.32 -7.52 -22.58
CA GLY A 25 -1.76 -7.77 -22.78
C GLY A 25 -2.69 -7.23 -21.68
N SER A 26 -2.21 -6.38 -20.76
CA SER A 26 -3.12 -5.69 -19.81
C SER A 26 -4.00 -4.63 -20.51
N GLU A 27 -3.65 -4.25 -21.73
CA GLU A 27 -4.34 -3.25 -22.53
C GLU A 27 -5.84 -3.56 -22.70
N LYS A 28 -6.22 -4.81 -22.98
CA LYS A 28 -7.62 -5.21 -23.22
C LYS A 28 -8.56 -5.01 -22.03
N ARG A 29 -8.02 -4.86 -20.81
CA ARG A 29 -8.80 -4.71 -19.57
C ARG A 29 -8.73 -3.32 -18.95
N TYR A 30 -7.67 -2.57 -19.23
CA TYR A 30 -7.37 -1.31 -18.54
C TYR A 30 -7.20 -0.11 -19.48
N VAL A 31 -7.16 -0.34 -20.79
CA VAL A 31 -7.26 0.74 -21.80
C VAL A 31 -8.70 0.74 -22.29
N TRP A 32 -9.39 1.86 -22.13
CA TRP A 32 -10.74 2.04 -22.64
C TRP A 32 -10.76 1.80 -24.16
N GLU A 33 -11.51 0.80 -24.61
CA GLU A 33 -11.91 0.67 -26.01
C GLU A 33 -12.86 1.81 -26.36
N ALA A 34 -12.34 2.85 -26.97
CA ALA A 34 -13.10 3.75 -27.83
C ALA A 34 -12.20 4.14 -29.01
N ASN A 35 -12.27 3.34 -30.08
CA ASN A 35 -11.58 3.48 -31.37
C ASN A 35 -10.17 2.92 -31.44
N ALA A 36 -10.08 1.71 -31.99
CA ALA A 36 -8.90 0.90 -32.28
C ALA A 36 -7.94 1.52 -33.32
N ASN A 37 -7.53 2.79 -33.14
CA ASN A 37 -6.49 3.39 -33.99
C ASN A 37 -5.68 4.53 -33.31
N THR A 38 -5.62 4.58 -31.98
CA THR A 38 -4.67 5.48 -31.29
C THR A 38 -3.29 4.83 -31.27
N ALA A 39 -2.44 5.17 -32.24
CA ALA A 39 -1.06 4.66 -32.33
C ALA A 39 -0.21 4.98 -31.08
N VAL A 40 -0.61 5.99 -30.30
CA VAL A 40 0.11 6.45 -29.10
C VAL A 40 -0.60 5.97 -27.84
N LYS A 41 0.04 5.04 -27.12
CA LYS A 41 -0.41 4.54 -25.81
C LYS A 41 0.19 5.41 -24.70
N VAL A 42 -0.66 6.05 -23.90
CA VAL A 42 -0.24 6.86 -22.75
C VAL A 42 -0.22 5.99 -21.49
N ALA A 43 0.95 5.90 -20.84
CA ALA A 43 1.09 5.12 -19.61
C ALA A 43 0.40 5.83 -18.42
N GLN A 44 -0.38 5.07 -17.66
CA GLN A 44 -1.06 5.53 -16.43
C GLN A 44 -0.43 4.92 -15.16
N GLY A 45 0.57 4.06 -15.33
CA GLY A 45 1.28 3.41 -14.23
C GLY A 45 2.78 3.32 -14.50
N VAL A 46 3.53 3.14 -13.42
CA VAL A 46 4.98 2.95 -13.45
C VAL A 46 5.34 1.48 -13.24
N SER A 47 6.54 1.12 -13.67
CA SER A 47 7.21 -0.14 -13.32
C SER A 47 8.43 0.20 -12.48
N GLY A 48 8.68 -0.58 -11.45
CA GLY A 48 9.77 -0.37 -10.51
C GLY A 48 10.10 -1.63 -9.73
N THR A 49 10.82 -1.46 -8.65
CA THR A 49 11.33 -2.55 -7.82
C THR A 49 10.97 -2.29 -6.36
N VAL A 50 10.70 -3.36 -5.63
CA VAL A 50 10.39 -3.30 -4.19
C VAL A 50 11.29 -4.26 -3.45
N LEU A 51 11.64 -3.90 -2.21
CA LEU A 51 12.38 -4.77 -1.29
C LEU A 51 11.59 -6.04 -1.01
N ASP A 52 12.30 -7.16 -0.88
CA ASP A 52 11.70 -8.39 -0.37
C ASP A 52 11.20 -8.17 1.05
N LYS A 53 9.94 -8.54 1.30
CA LYS A 53 9.29 -8.42 2.61
C LYS A 53 9.15 -9.77 3.32
N GLY A 54 9.75 -10.83 2.75
CA GLY A 54 9.62 -12.19 3.24
C GLY A 54 8.31 -12.85 2.83
N THR A 55 7.93 -13.89 3.57
CA THR A 55 6.80 -14.73 3.20
C THR A 55 5.46 -14.12 3.59
N LEU A 56 4.39 -14.42 2.84
CA LEU A 56 3.03 -14.05 3.25
C LEU A 56 2.60 -14.77 4.54
N ARG A 57 3.16 -15.94 4.84
CA ARG A 57 2.86 -16.72 6.05
C ARG A 57 3.27 -15.97 7.33
N THR A 58 4.30 -15.13 7.25
CA THR A 58 4.74 -14.28 8.38
C THR A 58 4.08 -12.90 8.31
N TYR A 59 3.94 -12.34 7.11
CA TYR A 59 3.43 -10.97 6.94
C TYR A 59 1.93 -10.83 7.24
N ILE A 60 1.10 -11.82 6.86
CA ILE A 60 -0.35 -11.75 7.08
C ILE A 60 -0.70 -11.78 8.59
N PRO A 61 -0.18 -12.70 9.42
CA PRO A 61 -0.44 -12.68 10.86
C PRO A 61 -0.03 -11.36 11.53
N TYR A 62 1.11 -10.78 11.12
CA TYR A 62 1.54 -9.46 11.61
C TYR A 62 0.50 -8.37 11.31
N LEU A 63 0.00 -8.30 10.07
CA LEU A 63 -1.04 -7.33 9.70
C LEU A 63 -2.34 -7.54 10.47
N VAL A 64 -2.78 -8.78 10.61
CA VAL A 64 -4.00 -9.12 11.37
C VAL A 64 -3.87 -8.69 12.84
N GLN A 65 -2.71 -8.95 13.45
CA GLN A 65 -2.45 -8.54 14.83
C GLN A 65 -2.41 -7.01 14.98
N GLY A 66 -1.76 -6.31 14.04
CA GLY A 66 -1.73 -4.85 14.04
C GLY A 66 -3.12 -4.21 13.94
N VAL A 67 -3.97 -4.73 13.05
CA VAL A 67 -5.37 -4.26 12.93
C VAL A 67 -6.17 -4.54 14.20
N ARG A 68 -5.98 -5.71 14.83
CA ARG A 68 -6.63 -6.06 16.11
C ARG A 68 -6.21 -5.12 17.24
N HIS A 69 -4.93 -4.79 17.35
CA HIS A 69 -4.47 -3.81 18.33
C HIS A 69 -5.07 -2.43 18.06
N GLY A 70 -5.13 -1.99 16.79
CA GLY A 70 -5.80 -0.74 16.44
C GLY A 70 -7.29 -0.71 16.82
N PHE A 71 -7.98 -1.84 16.72
CA PHE A 71 -9.38 -1.96 17.17
C PHE A 71 -9.49 -1.91 18.69
N GLN A 72 -8.56 -2.53 19.41
CA GLN A 72 -8.48 -2.45 20.85
C GLN A 72 -8.25 -1.00 21.33
N ASP A 73 -7.30 -0.29 20.72
CA ASP A 73 -7.01 1.12 21.04
C ASP A 73 -8.21 2.03 20.74
N ALA A 74 -8.98 1.72 19.69
CA ALA A 74 -10.21 2.41 19.35
C ALA A 74 -11.43 2.00 20.20
N GLY A 75 -11.31 0.97 21.05
CA GLY A 75 -12.43 0.46 21.86
C GLY A 75 -13.49 -0.32 21.08
N VAL A 76 -13.11 -0.90 19.93
CA VAL A 76 -13.99 -1.61 19.00
C VAL A 76 -13.71 -3.12 19.05
N ARG A 77 -14.77 -3.94 19.08
CA ARG A 77 -14.64 -5.41 19.23
C ARG A 77 -14.71 -6.18 17.92
N SER A 78 -15.32 -5.61 16.89
CA SER A 78 -15.48 -6.26 15.59
C SER A 78 -15.62 -5.23 14.46
N LEU A 79 -15.52 -5.67 13.21
CA LEU A 79 -15.76 -4.80 12.05
C LEU A 79 -17.18 -4.25 12.02
N THR A 80 -18.17 -5.08 12.38
CA THR A 80 -19.58 -4.65 12.44
C THR A 80 -19.77 -3.58 13.49
N ASP A 81 -19.21 -3.79 14.69
CA ASP A 81 -19.21 -2.82 15.79
C ASP A 81 -18.50 -1.52 15.37
N SER A 82 -17.38 -1.60 14.62
CA SER A 82 -16.70 -0.42 14.07
C SER A 82 -17.63 0.44 13.21
N HIS A 83 -18.40 -0.19 12.32
CA HIS A 83 -19.31 0.52 11.43
C HIS A 83 -20.50 1.10 12.21
N GLU A 84 -21.07 0.37 13.16
CA GLU A 84 -22.14 0.87 14.03
C GLU A 84 -21.70 2.08 14.86
N GLN A 85 -20.51 2.01 15.47
CA GLN A 85 -19.96 3.13 16.24
C GLN A 85 -19.62 4.33 15.36
N LEU A 86 -19.21 4.12 14.11
CA LEU A 86 -19.02 5.17 13.12
C LEU A 86 -20.35 5.87 12.79
N TYR A 87 -21.38 5.11 12.40
CA TYR A 87 -22.67 5.69 11.99
C TYR A 87 -23.45 6.31 13.14
N SER A 88 -23.27 5.82 14.37
CA SER A 88 -23.83 6.44 15.57
C SER A 88 -23.06 7.67 16.06
N GLY A 89 -21.91 7.99 15.46
CA GLY A 89 -21.08 9.15 15.81
C GLY A 89 -20.25 9.01 17.09
N LYS A 90 -20.17 7.79 17.66
CA LYS A 90 -19.32 7.48 18.82
C LYS A 90 -17.83 7.54 18.47
N VAL A 91 -17.45 6.99 17.32
CA VAL A 91 -16.09 7.12 16.80
C VAL A 91 -15.88 8.55 16.32
N ARG A 92 -14.76 9.15 16.73
CA ARG A 92 -14.38 10.52 16.38
C ARG A 92 -13.09 10.51 15.56
N PHE A 93 -12.95 11.50 14.69
CA PHE A 93 -11.75 11.69 13.87
C PHE A 93 -11.23 13.10 14.07
N GLU A 94 -9.91 13.24 13.98
CA GLU A 94 -9.21 14.52 14.07
C GLU A 94 -8.41 14.75 12.80
N ILE A 95 -8.48 15.97 12.27
CA ILE A 95 -7.75 16.33 11.05
C ILE A 95 -6.33 16.70 11.44
N ARG A 96 -5.34 16.07 10.81
CA ARG A 96 -3.92 16.33 11.07
C ARG A 96 -3.32 17.21 9.99
N SER A 97 -2.76 18.35 10.39
CA SER A 97 -1.95 19.22 9.53
C SER A 97 -0.69 18.49 9.04
N PRO A 98 -0.03 18.98 7.96
CA PRO A 98 1.24 18.39 7.51
C PRO A 98 2.34 18.37 8.58
N ALA A 99 2.38 19.39 9.44
CA ALA A 99 3.32 19.44 10.58
C ALA A 99 3.00 18.34 11.61
N ALA A 100 1.72 18.18 11.97
CA ALA A 100 1.30 17.12 12.88
C ALA A 100 1.59 15.73 12.31
N GLN A 101 1.48 15.51 10.99
CA GLN A 101 1.84 14.23 10.37
C GLN A 101 3.35 13.96 10.44
N LYS A 102 4.18 14.99 10.19
CA LYS A 102 5.63 14.90 10.32
C LYS A 102 6.05 14.55 11.75
N GLU A 103 5.39 15.17 12.74
CA GLU A 103 5.56 14.86 14.16
C GLU A 103 5.03 13.47 14.54
N GLY A 104 4.00 12.96 13.86
CA GLY A 104 3.51 11.59 14.08
C GLY A 104 4.45 10.49 13.61
N GLY A 105 5.40 10.81 12.73
CA GLY A 105 6.41 9.87 12.24
C GLY A 105 7.60 9.75 13.18
N VAL A 106 8.62 8.99 12.76
CA VAL A 106 9.93 9.02 13.44
C VAL A 106 10.63 10.31 13.03
N HIS A 107 11.00 11.17 14.00
CA HIS A 107 11.70 12.42 13.75
C HIS A 107 12.70 12.75 14.88
N GLY A 108 13.66 13.64 14.60
CA GLY A 108 14.61 14.15 15.61
C GLY A 108 15.73 13.18 16.02
N LEU A 109 16.01 12.15 15.23
CA LEU A 109 17.07 11.16 15.50
C LEU A 109 18.24 11.33 14.51
N HIS A 110 19.46 11.06 14.96
CA HIS A 110 20.64 10.99 14.07
C HIS A 110 20.55 9.81 13.09
N SER A 111 20.09 8.66 13.57
CA SER A 111 19.86 7.44 12.77
C SER A 111 18.76 6.58 13.41
N TYR A 112 18.01 5.83 12.62
CA TYR A 112 17.04 4.84 13.11
C TYR A 112 16.89 3.68 12.11
N GLU A 113 16.53 2.51 12.63
CA GLU A 113 16.18 1.35 11.81
C GLU A 113 14.69 1.04 11.96
N LYS A 114 13.96 0.95 10.84
CA LYS A 114 12.52 0.65 10.86
C LYS A 114 12.28 -0.84 10.65
N ARG A 115 12.33 -1.60 11.75
CA ARG A 115 11.92 -3.00 11.78
C ARG A 115 10.49 -3.13 12.27
N LEU A 116 9.64 -3.81 11.50
CA LEU A 116 8.20 -3.92 11.77
C LEU A 116 7.86 -5.09 12.72
N TYR A 117 8.62 -6.18 12.62
CA TYR A 117 8.53 -7.39 13.44
C TYR A 117 9.85 -8.19 13.36
#